data_AF-A0A6B7Q425-F1
#
_entry.id   AF-A0A6B7Q425-F1
#
_cell.length_a   1.000
_cell.length_b   1.000
_cell.length_c   1.000
_cell.angle_alpha   90.00
_cell.angle_beta   90.00
_cell.angle_gamma   90.00
#
_symmetry.space_group_name_H-M   'P 1'
#
loop_
_entity.id
_entity.type
_entity.pdbx_description
1 polymer ?
#
loop_
_entity_poly.entity_id
_entity_poly.type
_entity_poly.pdbx_seq_one_letter_code
_entity_poly.pdbx_strand_id
1 'polypeptide(L)'
;MSDADHEVMVVYGTSQKTDKIYPTEFLLKKTDAGFAVSGLAHDTKFDMAVRIELPYDSDWFDLAPIKNGVATMSPVMGTLHTTYMAAVKQANAKVSQAA
;
A
#
# COMPACT_ATOMS: atom_id res chain seq x y z
N MET A 1 10.87 15.13 21.20
CA MET A 1 10.24 14.10 20.34
C MET A 1 11.30 13.74 19.33
N SER A 2 11.68 12.48 19.26
CA SER A 2 12.69 12.00 18.31
C SER A 2 12.05 11.77 16.94
N ASP A 3 12.83 11.74 15.86
CA ASP A 3 12.30 11.47 14.51
C ASP A 3 11.56 10.12 14.43
N ALA A 4 11.97 9.14 15.24
CA ALA A 4 11.32 7.84 15.38
C ALA A 4 9.86 7.91 15.91
N ASP A 5 9.45 9.01 16.56
CA ASP A 5 8.09 9.17 17.09
C ASP A 5 7.03 9.40 15.97
N HIS A 6 7.45 9.59 14.72
CA HIS A 6 6.57 9.90 13.57
C HIS A 6 6.79 9.00 12.35
N GLU A 7 7.38 7.82 12.52
CA GLU A 7 7.60 6.89 11.42
C GLU A 7 6.37 6.02 11.13
N VAL A 8 6.20 5.67 9.87
CA VAL A 8 5.17 4.75 9.38
C VAL A 8 5.81 3.58 8.66
N MET A 9 5.27 2.39 8.88
CA MET A 9 5.65 1.20 8.12
C MET A 9 4.96 1.21 6.76
N VAL A 10 5.77 1.14 5.71
CA VAL A 10 5.31 1.11 4.32
C VAL A 10 5.65 -0.25 3.71
N VAL A 11 4.73 -0.75 2.88
CA VAL A 11 4.90 -1.99 2.10
C VAL A 11 4.95 -1.62 0.62
N TYR A 12 5.96 -2.11 -0.09
CA TYR A 12 6.11 -1.81 -1.51
C TYR A 12 5.06 -2.52 -2.36
N GLY A 13 4.49 -1.77 -3.31
CA GLY A 13 3.54 -2.27 -4.31
C GLY A 13 4.07 -2.17 -5.73
N THR A 14 3.63 -3.08 -6.61
CA THR A 14 3.89 -3.02 -8.05
C THR A 14 2.68 -3.45 -8.85
N SER A 15 2.40 -2.73 -9.94
CA SER A 15 1.35 -3.10 -10.91
C SER A 15 1.86 -4.01 -12.03
N GLN A 16 3.09 -4.54 -11.89
CA GLN A 16 3.69 -5.45 -12.85
C GLN A 16 3.58 -6.90 -12.36
N LYS A 17 3.43 -7.84 -13.31
CA LYS A 17 3.39 -9.30 -13.04
C LYS A 17 2.35 -9.68 -11.98
N THR A 18 1.16 -9.08 -12.07
CA THR A 18 0.04 -9.28 -11.14
C THR A 18 -0.67 -10.62 -11.33
N ASP A 19 -0.30 -11.38 -12.35
CA ASP A 19 -0.67 -12.77 -12.60
C ASP A 19 0.12 -13.77 -11.72
N LYS A 20 1.28 -13.36 -11.20
CA LYS A 20 2.14 -14.20 -10.35
C LYS A 20 2.27 -13.60 -8.96
N ILE A 21 1.59 -14.23 -7.99
CA ILE A 21 1.56 -13.79 -6.59
C ILE A 21 2.32 -14.80 -5.73
N TYR A 22 3.32 -14.31 -4.98
CA TYR A 22 4.13 -15.09 -4.06
C TYR A 22 3.50 -15.15 -2.66
N PRO A 23 3.92 -16.09 -1.78
CA PRO A 23 3.26 -16.30 -0.49
C PRO A 23 3.23 -15.08 0.46
N THR A 24 4.21 -14.18 0.36
CA THR A 24 4.29 -12.94 1.14
C THR A 24 3.60 -11.77 0.46
N GLU A 25 3.03 -11.98 -0.73
CA GLU A 25 2.35 -10.95 -1.50
C GLU A 25 0.82 -11.06 -1.37
N PHE A 26 0.14 -9.92 -1.46
CA PHE A 26 -1.30 -9.85 -1.68
C PHE A 26 -1.63 -8.94 -2.85
N LEU A 27 -2.76 -9.17 -3.52
CA LEU A 27 -3.17 -8.49 -4.75
C LEU A 27 -4.48 -7.73 -4.55
N LEU A 28 -4.52 -6.49 -5.02
CA LEU A 28 -5.75 -5.73 -5.26
C LEU A 28 -6.06 -5.79 -6.75
N LYS A 29 -7.19 -6.40 -7.13
CA LYS A 29 -7.62 -6.44 -8.54
C LYS A 29 -8.68 -5.39 -8.79
N LYS A 30 -8.64 -4.76 -9.96
CA LYS A 30 -9.60 -3.73 -10.38
C LYS A 30 -11.04 -4.24 -10.44
N THR A 31 -11.22 -5.55 -10.62
CA THR A 31 -12.52 -6.22 -10.63
C THR A 31 -13.12 -6.45 -9.25
N ASP A 32 -12.34 -6.28 -8.18
CA ASP A 32 -12.80 -6.52 -6.82
C ASP A 32 -13.69 -5.35 -6.35
N ALA A 33 -14.80 -5.66 -5.68
CA ALA A 33 -15.76 -4.65 -5.22
C ALA A 33 -15.13 -3.56 -4.32
N GLY A 34 -14.11 -3.92 -3.54
CA GLY A 34 -13.37 -3.02 -2.66
C GLY A 34 -12.25 -2.23 -3.33
N PHE A 35 -11.98 -2.42 -4.63
CA PHE A 35 -10.85 -1.78 -5.31
C PHE A 35 -11.01 -0.26 -5.44
N ALA A 36 -12.23 0.21 -5.70
CA ALA A 36 -12.49 1.62 -6.02
C ALA A 36 -12.03 2.59 -4.92
N VAL A 37 -12.05 2.17 -3.65
CA VAL A 37 -11.64 3.02 -2.51
C VAL A 37 -10.12 3.05 -2.28
N SER A 38 -9.34 2.21 -2.98
CA SER A 38 -7.88 2.16 -2.85
C SER A 38 -7.17 3.37 -3.47
N GLY A 39 -7.83 4.07 -4.39
CA GLY A 39 -7.22 5.15 -5.18
C GLY A 39 -6.31 4.68 -6.32
N LEU A 40 -6.08 3.36 -6.48
CA LEU A 40 -5.20 2.80 -7.50
C LEU A 40 -5.87 2.75 -8.88
N ALA A 41 -5.09 2.92 -9.95
CA ALA A 41 -5.58 2.87 -11.33
C ALA A 41 -5.54 1.47 -11.96
N HIS A 42 -4.63 0.61 -11.47
CA HIS A 42 -4.29 -0.71 -12.02
C HIS A 42 -4.25 -1.77 -10.92
N ASP A 43 -4.44 -3.03 -11.33
CA ASP A 43 -4.14 -4.18 -10.49
C ASP A 43 -2.74 -4.01 -9.88
N THR A 44 -2.61 -4.19 -8.57
CA THR A 44 -1.36 -3.92 -7.87
C THR A 44 -1.18 -4.94 -6.76
N LYS A 45 -0.02 -5.59 -6.74
CA LYS A 45 0.37 -6.50 -5.67
C LYS A 45 1.35 -5.83 -4.73
N PHE A 46 1.32 -6.22 -3.47
CA PHE A 46 2.11 -5.66 -2.39
C PHE A 46 2.83 -6.81 -1.68
N ASP A 47 4.13 -6.65 -1.41
CA ASP A 47 4.95 -7.70 -0.79
C ASP A 47 5.24 -7.38 0.69
N MET A 48 4.60 -8.10 1.60
CA MET A 48 4.79 -7.94 3.05
C MET A 48 6.21 -8.27 3.52
N ALA A 49 7.01 -8.98 2.72
CA ALA A 49 8.42 -9.23 3.02
C ALA A 49 9.30 -7.99 2.78
N VAL A 50 8.85 -7.06 1.91
CA VAL A 50 9.57 -5.82 1.60
C VAL A 50 8.85 -4.65 2.26
N ARG A 51 9.15 -4.47 3.54
CA ARG A 51 8.62 -3.38 4.37
C ARG A 51 9.75 -2.52 4.92
N ILE A 52 9.52 -1.23 5.00
CA ILE A 52 10.46 -0.25 5.56
C ILE A 52 9.73 0.73 6.47
N GLU A 53 10.45 1.26 7.44
CA GLU A 53 9.98 2.38 8.27
C GLU A 53 10.45 3.68 7.61
N LEU A 54 9.51 4.61 7.41
CA LEU A 54 9.77 5.89 6.78
C LEU A 54 9.24 7.02 7.67
N PRO A 55 9.99 8.12 7.83
CA PRO A 55 9.47 9.34 8.44
C PRO A 55 8.22 9.83 7.70
N TYR A 56 7.14 10.15 8.43
CA TYR A 56 5.94 10.74 7.84
C TYR A 56 6.12 12.25 7.62
N ASP A 57 6.93 12.62 6.64
CA ASP A 57 7.24 14.00 6.26
C ASP A 57 7.16 14.22 4.73
N SER A 58 7.45 15.45 4.28
CA SER A 58 7.35 15.85 2.89
C SER A 58 8.45 15.29 1.97
N ASP A 59 9.53 14.72 2.51
CA ASP A 59 10.57 14.10 1.68
C ASP A 59 10.07 12.75 1.13
N TRP A 60 9.16 12.10 1.84
CA TRP A 60 8.59 10.79 1.48
C TRP A 60 7.10 10.83 1.11
N PHE A 61 6.32 11.72 1.72
CA PHE A 61 4.86 11.80 1.58
C PHE A 61 4.42 13.20 1.17
N ASP A 62 4.38 13.46 -0.13
CA ASP A 62 3.96 14.76 -0.68
C ASP A 62 2.52 14.75 -1.20
N LEU A 63 1.94 15.93 -1.30
CA LEU A 63 0.63 16.16 -1.88
C LEU A 63 0.65 15.86 -3.37
N ALA A 64 -0.33 15.08 -3.83
CA ALA A 64 -0.51 14.87 -5.26
C ALA A 64 -0.79 16.22 -5.97
N PRO A 65 -0.24 16.43 -7.18
CA PRO A 65 -0.48 17.64 -7.96
C PRO A 65 -1.98 17.95 -8.13
N ILE A 66 -2.31 19.25 -8.20
CA ILE A 66 -3.70 19.71 -8.39
C ILE A 66 -4.27 19.08 -9.66
N LYS A 67 -5.38 18.35 -9.50
CA LYS A 67 -6.12 17.74 -10.60
C LYS A 67 -7.51 18.34 -10.68
N ASN A 68 -7.88 18.84 -11.85
CA ASN A 68 -9.20 19.45 -12.11
C ASN A 68 -9.54 20.64 -11.18
N GLY A 69 -8.54 21.41 -10.76
CA GLY A 69 -8.73 22.59 -9.90
C GLY A 69 -9.01 22.29 -8.43
N VAL A 70 -8.94 21.02 -8.01
CA VAL A 70 -9.09 20.61 -6.61
C VAL A 70 -7.71 20.32 -6.03
N ALA A 71 -7.34 21.03 -4.96
CA ALA A 71 -6.10 20.80 -4.24
C ALA A 71 -6.22 19.59 -3.31
N THR A 72 -5.20 18.73 -3.31
CA THR A 72 -5.11 17.60 -2.39
C THR A 72 -4.68 18.10 -1.01
N MET A 73 -5.39 17.71 0.04
CA MET A 73 -5.12 18.15 1.42
C MET A 73 -4.36 17.11 2.26
N SER A 74 -4.07 15.95 1.68
CA SER A 74 -3.39 14.84 2.35
C SER A 74 -2.55 14.06 1.32
N PRO A 75 -1.38 13.53 1.71
CA PRO A 75 -0.60 12.63 0.84
C PRO A 75 -1.26 11.25 0.67
N VAL A 76 -2.32 10.95 1.44
CA VAL A 76 -3.07 9.70 1.35
C VAL A 76 -3.97 9.73 0.11
N MET A 77 -3.74 8.80 -0.83
CA MET A 77 -4.51 8.71 -2.07
C MET A 77 -5.78 7.84 -1.98
N GLY A 78 -5.91 7.04 -0.93
CA GLY A 78 -7.02 6.10 -0.78
C GLY A 78 -6.91 5.23 0.47
N THR A 79 -7.74 4.21 0.55
CA THR A 79 -7.87 3.33 1.71
C THR A 79 -7.96 1.87 1.29
N LEU A 80 -7.40 0.98 2.09
CA LEU A 80 -7.49 -0.45 1.85
C LEU A 80 -8.83 -0.98 2.38
N HIS A 81 -9.71 -1.42 1.48
CA HIS A 81 -11.00 -1.98 1.86
C HIS A 81 -10.86 -3.25 2.71
N THR A 82 -11.78 -3.46 3.65
CA THR A 82 -11.69 -4.56 4.65
C THR A 82 -11.75 -5.96 4.02
N THR A 83 -12.29 -6.09 2.81
CA THR A 83 -12.27 -7.35 2.05
C THR A 83 -10.87 -7.90 1.81
N TYR A 84 -9.84 -7.04 1.78
CA TYR A 84 -8.45 -7.46 1.58
C TYR A 84 -7.74 -7.87 2.87
N MET A 85 -8.32 -7.62 4.05
CA MET A 85 -7.66 -7.87 5.33
C MET A 85 -7.29 -9.34 5.55
N ALA A 86 -8.08 -10.27 5.02
CA ALA A 86 -7.74 -11.69 5.06
C ALA A 86 -6.44 -11.98 4.27
N ALA A 87 -6.31 -11.43 3.06
CA ALA A 87 -5.14 -11.61 2.21
C ALA A 87 -3.89 -10.95 2.83
N VAL A 88 -4.02 -9.73 3.38
CA VAL A 88 -2.92 -9.05 4.08
C VAL A 88 -2.42 -9.89 5.26
N LYS A 89 -3.33 -10.40 6.10
CA LYS A 89 -2.96 -11.24 7.25
C LYS A 89 -2.26 -12.52 6.83
N GLN A 90 -2.74 -13.17 5.77
CA GLN A 90 -2.12 -14.38 5.23
C GLN A 90 -0.70 -14.10 4.70
N ALA A 91 -0.54 -13.05 3.89
CA ALA A 91 0.75 -12.63 3.37
C ALA A 91 1.75 -12.30 4.50
N ASN A 92 1.30 -11.54 5.52
CA ASN A 92 2.14 -11.19 6.66
C ASN A 92 2.57 -12.43 7.48
N ALA A 93 1.68 -13.40 7.68
CA ALA A 93 2.00 -14.64 8.39
C ALA A 93 3.08 -15.48 7.67
N LYS A 94 3.23 -15.32 6.35
CA LYS A 94 4.25 -16.00 5.55
C LYS A 94 5.62 -15.34 5.62
N VAL A 95 5.71 -14.07 6.01
CA VAL A 95 7.00 -13.37 6.17
C VAL A 95 7.88 -14.08 7.20
N SER A 96 7.32 -14.48 8.34
CA SER A 96 8.05 -15.19 9.40
C SER A 96 8.44 -16.64 9.05
N GLN A 97 7.91 -17.20 7.96
CA GLN A 97 8.21 -18.57 7.50
C GLN A 97 9.24 -18.57 6.36
N ALA A 98 9.52 -17.41 5.78
CA ALA A 98 10.47 -17.22 4.68
C ALA A 98 11.83 -16.68 5.15
N ALA A 99 11.98 -16.39 6.44
CA ALA A 99 13.18 -15.88 7.10
C ALA A 99 14.04 -17.01 7.70
#